data_AF-A0A0B2UN57-F1
#
_entry.id   AF-A0A0B2UN57-F1
#
_cell.length_a   1.000
_cell.length_b   1.000
_cell.length_c   1.000
_cell.angle_alpha   90.00
_cell.angle_beta   90.00
_cell.angle_gamma   90.00
#
_symmetry.space_group_name_H-M   'P 1'
#
loop_
_entity.id
_entity.type
_entity.pdbx_description
1 polymer ?
#
loop_
_entity_poly.entity_id
_entity_poly.type
_entity_poly.pdbx_seq_one_letter_code
_entity_poly.pdbx_strand_id
1 'polypeptide(L)'
;MIIKIVTKTSITGVETISDDQDGCDIEYEKEYLLWFTNGEVTMCAFKKLFEMEKQIMFYVDNFEFFLYKMRLFKDCTFEFVECDSEGDDRRIERYIDMENKLGGCDVARGVEVSFKPDVFRSIRTSLTRPDVYMCEESMSTAIYAKLSKRYKYEDLKRMVKDDYANARFMNILDFDDDFDRHLKSLVFAGVVKIYGGMFGRWSQ
;
A
#
# COMPACT_ATOMS: atom_id res chain seq x y z
N MET A 1 0.44 -15.80 -19.35
CA MET A 1 0.57 -14.47 -20.00
C MET A 1 1.61 -13.66 -19.23
N ILE A 2 2.48 -12.90 -19.90
CA ILE A 2 3.48 -12.06 -19.22
C ILE A 2 2.91 -10.66 -19.00
N ILE A 3 2.87 -10.23 -17.74
CA ILE A 3 2.49 -8.88 -17.31
C ILE A 3 3.76 -8.10 -17.03
N LYS A 4 3.93 -6.97 -17.70
CA LYS A 4 5.08 -6.09 -17.49
C LYS A 4 4.79 -5.08 -16.40
N ILE A 5 5.65 -4.99 -15.39
CA ILE A 5 5.57 -3.98 -14.34
C ILE A 5 6.62 -2.92 -14.61
N VAL A 6 6.15 -1.70 -14.85
CA VAL A 6 6.98 -0.56 -15.24
C VAL A 6 7.10 0.45 -14.10
N THR A 7 8.17 1.23 -14.12
CA THR A 7 8.47 2.21 -13.07
C THR A 7 8.00 3.63 -13.37
N LYS A 8 7.50 3.88 -14.58
CA LYS A 8 7.01 5.19 -15.00
C LYS A 8 5.50 5.17 -15.18
N THR A 9 4.87 6.28 -14.80
CA THR A 9 3.45 6.56 -15.06
C THR A 9 3.20 7.05 -16.49
N SER A 10 4.24 7.32 -17.27
CA SER A 10 4.12 7.74 -18.67
C SER A 10 5.15 7.02 -19.55
N ILE A 11 4.65 6.39 -20.61
CA ILE A 11 5.46 5.72 -21.64
C ILE A 11 5.03 6.30 -23.00
N THR A 12 5.99 6.68 -23.83
CA THR A 12 5.71 7.27 -25.15
C THR A 12 4.96 6.28 -26.04
N GLY A 13 3.82 6.69 -26.58
CA GLY A 13 2.99 5.85 -27.47
C GLY A 13 2.02 4.91 -26.76
N VAL A 14 1.96 4.96 -25.42
CA VAL A 14 1.10 4.09 -24.60
C VAL A 14 0.05 4.94 -23.88
N GLU A 15 -1.21 4.54 -23.99
CA GLU A 15 -2.32 5.22 -23.32
C GLU A 15 -2.42 4.77 -21.86
N THR A 16 -2.52 5.73 -20.93
CA THR A 16 -2.54 5.42 -19.49
C THR A 16 -3.98 5.41 -18.96
N ILE A 17 -4.37 4.27 -18.37
CA ILE A 17 -5.65 4.11 -17.66
C ILE A 17 -5.34 4.07 -16.17
N SER A 18 -5.90 5.02 -15.41
CA SER A 18 -5.80 5.02 -13.94
C SER A 18 -7.16 4.71 -13.31
N ASP A 19 -7.13 4.33 -12.03
CA ASP A 19 -8.34 4.08 -11.25
C ASP A 19 -9.15 5.35 -10.91
N ASP A 20 -8.66 6.54 -11.24
CA ASP A 20 -9.38 7.81 -11.04
C ASP A 20 -10.35 8.13 -12.21
N GLN A 21 -10.43 7.27 -13.23
CA GLN A 21 -11.27 7.47 -14.41
C GLN A 21 -12.65 6.83 -14.22
N ASP A 22 -13.73 7.44 -14.73
CA ASP A 22 -15.10 6.92 -14.58
C ASP A 22 -15.41 5.66 -15.42
N GLY A 23 -14.47 5.18 -16.23
CA GLY A 23 -14.64 3.99 -17.06
C GLY A 23 -13.45 3.70 -17.97
N CYS A 24 -13.47 2.53 -18.63
CA CYS A 24 -12.44 2.14 -19.59
C CYS A 24 -13.07 1.61 -20.90
N ASP A 25 -12.85 2.35 -21.98
CA ASP A 25 -13.06 1.87 -23.35
C ASP A 25 -11.70 1.47 -23.92
N ILE A 26 -11.59 0.20 -24.31
CA ILE A 26 -10.34 -0.38 -24.80
C ILE A 26 -10.47 -0.63 -26.30
N GLU A 27 -9.52 -0.06 -27.03
CA GLU A 27 -9.37 -0.22 -28.47
C GLU A 27 -8.31 -1.27 -28.79
N TYR A 28 -8.54 -2.02 -29.86
CA TYR A 28 -7.65 -3.13 -30.21
C TYR A 28 -6.28 -2.67 -30.75
N GLU A 29 -6.16 -1.49 -31.34
CA GLU A 29 -4.90 -1.04 -31.97
C GLU A 29 -3.93 -0.35 -30.99
N LYS A 30 -4.38 0.04 -29.81
CA LYS A 30 -3.60 0.84 -28.85
C LYS A 30 -2.90 -0.01 -27.79
N GLU A 31 -1.73 0.44 -27.33
CA GLU A 31 -1.07 -0.12 -26.16
C GLU A 31 -1.49 0.63 -24.90
N TYR A 32 -1.60 -0.09 -23.78
CA TYR A 32 -2.11 0.46 -22.53
C TYR A 32 -1.16 0.25 -21.37
N LEU A 33 -1.04 1.29 -20.55
CA LEU A 33 -0.41 1.28 -19.23
C LEU A 33 -1.52 1.42 -18.18
N LEU A 34 -1.63 0.42 -17.32
CA LEU A 34 -2.58 0.42 -16.21
C LEU A 34 -1.89 0.98 -14.97
N TRP A 35 -2.25 2.20 -14.57
CA TRP A 35 -1.81 2.77 -13.30
C TRP A 35 -2.73 2.28 -12.19
N PHE A 36 -2.29 1.21 -11.55
CA PHE A 36 -3.01 0.56 -10.46
C PHE A 36 -2.81 1.31 -9.14
N THR A 37 -3.92 1.78 -8.58
CA THR A 37 -3.99 2.33 -7.21
C THR A 37 -4.93 1.48 -6.34
N ASN A 38 -6.17 1.28 -6.76
CA ASN A 38 -7.21 0.55 -6.00
C ASN A 38 -7.80 -0.66 -6.76
N GLY A 39 -7.57 -0.75 -8.06
CA GLY A 39 -8.07 -1.83 -8.91
C GLY A 39 -9.56 -1.79 -9.23
N GLU A 40 -10.26 -0.65 -9.10
CA GLU A 40 -11.66 -0.52 -9.49
C GLU A 40 -11.82 -0.48 -11.01
N VAL A 41 -10.99 0.32 -11.68
CA VAL A 41 -11.08 0.55 -13.14
C VAL A 41 -10.01 -0.25 -13.85
N THR A 42 -8.78 -0.23 -13.32
CA THR A 42 -7.63 -0.95 -13.90
C THR A 42 -7.84 -2.46 -13.92
N MET A 43 -8.55 -3.05 -12.97
CA MET A 43 -8.87 -4.48 -13.02
C MET A 43 -9.93 -4.81 -14.08
N CYS A 44 -10.88 -3.90 -14.32
CA CYS A 44 -11.84 -4.05 -15.41
C CYS A 44 -11.15 -3.94 -16.77
N ALA A 45 -10.25 -2.96 -16.91
CA ALA A 45 -9.41 -2.81 -18.09
C ALA A 45 -8.50 -4.02 -18.30
N PHE A 46 -7.87 -4.51 -17.23
CA PHE A 46 -7.03 -5.70 -17.25
C PHE A 46 -7.77 -6.93 -17.77
N LYS A 47 -8.99 -7.21 -17.27
CA LYS A 47 -9.78 -8.37 -17.72
C LYS A 47 -10.07 -8.31 -19.22
N LYS A 48 -10.48 -7.13 -19.72
CA LYS A 48 -10.73 -6.92 -21.16
C LYS A 48 -9.45 -7.13 -21.98
N LEU A 49 -8.32 -6.56 -21.56
CA LEU A 49 -7.03 -6.74 -22.25
C LEU A 49 -6.52 -8.18 -22.18
N PHE A 50 -6.78 -8.87 -21.07
CA PHE A 50 -6.43 -10.27 -20.85
C PHE A 50 -7.21 -11.19 -21.80
N GLU A 51 -8.52 -10.96 -21.96
CA GLU A 51 -9.36 -11.68 -22.93
C GLU A 51 -8.94 -11.43 -24.38
N MET A 52 -8.34 -10.27 -24.66
CA MET A 52 -7.80 -9.92 -25.98
C MET A 52 -6.36 -10.45 -26.21
N GLU A 53 -5.79 -11.20 -25.26
CA GLU A 53 -4.42 -11.73 -25.31
C GLU A 53 -3.34 -10.66 -25.59
N LYS A 54 -3.57 -9.41 -25.18
CA LYS A 54 -2.62 -8.31 -25.40
C LYS A 54 -1.52 -8.30 -24.34
N GLN A 55 -0.39 -7.71 -24.70
CA GLN A 55 0.63 -7.34 -23.70
C GLN A 55 0.08 -6.25 -22.79
N ILE A 56 0.20 -6.45 -21.48
CA ILE A 56 -0.30 -5.51 -20.47
C ILE A 56 0.86 -4.98 -19.65
N MET A 57 0.92 -3.66 -19.53
CA MET A 57 1.85 -2.96 -18.65
C MET A 57 1.10 -2.42 -17.43
N PHE A 58 1.69 -2.56 -16.24
CA PHE A 58 1.21 -1.97 -15.01
C PHE A 58 2.25 -1.04 -14.41
N TYR A 59 1.80 0.13 -13.98
CA TYR A 59 2.49 0.90 -12.96
C TYR A 59 1.73 0.73 -11.64
N VAL A 60 2.42 0.41 -10.54
CA VAL A 60 1.80 -0.03 -9.29
C VAL A 60 2.29 0.82 -8.12
N ASP A 61 1.38 1.58 -7.50
CA ASP A 61 1.72 2.37 -6.30
C ASP A 61 1.79 1.51 -5.03
N ASN A 62 0.89 0.52 -4.89
CA ASN A 62 0.85 -0.40 -3.76
C ASN A 62 0.92 -1.86 -4.23
N PHE A 63 2.12 -2.43 -4.21
CA PHE A 63 2.38 -3.78 -4.72
C PHE A 63 1.72 -4.88 -3.88
N GLU A 64 1.64 -4.71 -2.56
CA GLU A 64 0.96 -5.68 -1.69
C GLU A 64 -0.53 -5.80 -2.07
N PHE A 65 -1.18 -4.65 -2.27
CA PHE A 65 -2.58 -4.62 -2.65
C PHE A 65 -2.81 -5.13 -4.07
N PHE A 66 -1.92 -4.79 -5.00
CA PHE A 66 -1.90 -5.33 -6.36
C PHE A 66 -1.81 -6.85 -6.38
N LEU A 67 -0.82 -7.44 -5.70
CA LEU A 67 -0.67 -8.89 -5.61
C LEU A 67 -1.90 -9.57 -5.02
N TYR A 68 -2.49 -8.97 -3.98
CA TYR A 68 -3.73 -9.48 -3.38
C TYR A 68 -4.89 -9.52 -4.38
N LYS A 69 -5.05 -8.49 -5.22
CA LYS A 69 -6.09 -8.47 -6.27
C LYS A 69 -5.77 -9.43 -7.40
N MET A 70 -4.49 -9.54 -7.77
CA MET A 70 -4.01 -10.38 -8.87
C MET A 70 -3.95 -11.86 -8.54
N ARG A 71 -4.10 -12.27 -7.28
CA ARG A 71 -4.15 -13.69 -6.86
C ARG A 71 -5.19 -14.55 -7.58
N LEU A 72 -6.21 -13.92 -8.16
CA LEU A 72 -7.25 -14.59 -8.94
C LEU A 72 -6.76 -15.03 -10.33
N PHE A 73 -5.64 -14.49 -10.81
CA PHE A 73 -5.05 -14.74 -12.12
C PHE A 73 -3.75 -15.53 -11.99
N LYS A 74 -3.87 -16.80 -11.60
CA LYS A 74 -2.73 -17.67 -11.23
C LYS A 74 -1.76 -17.98 -12.38
N ASP A 75 -2.22 -17.87 -13.63
CA ASP A 75 -1.43 -18.20 -14.83
C ASP A 75 -0.69 -16.99 -15.43
N CYS A 76 -0.66 -15.87 -14.71
CA CYS A 76 0.08 -14.67 -15.09
C CYS A 76 1.49 -14.69 -14.47
N THR A 77 2.49 -14.38 -15.27
CA THR A 77 3.88 -14.18 -14.83
C THR A 77 4.20 -12.71 -14.88
N PHE A 78 4.90 -12.19 -13.87
CA PHE A 78 5.29 -10.78 -13.80
C PHE A 78 6.73 -10.61 -14.31
N GLU A 79 6.95 -9.60 -15.13
CA GLU A 79 8.27 -9.19 -15.61
C GLU A 79 8.49 -7.72 -15.25
N PHE A 80 9.55 -7.40 -14.52
CA PHE A 80 9.90 -6.03 -14.19
C PHE A 80 10.71 -5.42 -15.33
N VAL A 81 10.23 -4.31 -15.89
CA VAL A 81 10.86 -3.63 -17.02
C VAL A 81 11.37 -2.27 -16.56
N GLU A 82 12.68 -2.10 -16.57
CA GLU A 82 13.32 -0.80 -16.38
C GLU A 82 13.11 0.05 -17.63
N CYS A 83 12.37 1.14 -17.49
CA CYS A 83 12.23 2.14 -18.55
C CYS A 83 13.27 3.24 -18.35
N ASP A 84 14.40 3.20 -19.06
CA ASP A 84 15.49 4.20 -19.12
C ASP A 84 15.30 5.40 -18.19
N SER A 85 15.64 5.24 -16.91
CA SER A 85 15.60 6.33 -15.94
C SER A 85 17.00 6.56 -15.40
N GLU A 86 17.47 7.80 -15.45
CA GLU A 86 18.68 8.28 -14.75
C GLU A 86 18.51 8.31 -13.21
N GLY A 87 17.40 7.76 -12.68
CA GLY A 87 17.13 7.66 -11.26
C GLY A 87 17.28 6.22 -10.78
N ASP A 88 18.21 6.02 -9.85
CA ASP A 88 18.42 4.80 -9.06
C ASP A 88 17.14 4.44 -8.27
N ASP A 89 16.19 3.75 -8.90
CA ASP A 89 14.92 3.35 -8.27
C ASP A 89 15.14 2.09 -7.43
N ARG A 90 15.69 2.30 -6.23
CA ARG A 90 15.89 1.31 -5.15
C ARG A 90 14.64 0.50 -4.79
N ARG A 91 13.47 0.82 -5.36
CA ARG A 91 12.24 0.06 -5.24
C ARG A 91 12.31 -1.25 -6.04
N ILE A 92 12.83 -1.24 -7.28
CA ILE A 92 13.00 -2.43 -8.13
C ILE A 92 13.96 -3.42 -7.45
N GLU A 93 15.11 -2.94 -6.98
CA GLU A 93 16.08 -3.79 -6.27
C GLU A 93 15.48 -4.45 -5.03
N ARG A 94 14.64 -3.73 -4.27
CA ARG A 94 13.90 -4.30 -3.13
C ARG A 94 12.87 -5.32 -3.56
N TYR A 95 12.24 -5.15 -4.72
CA TYR A 95 11.29 -6.12 -5.27
C TYR A 95 11.99 -7.39 -5.75
N ILE A 96 13.09 -7.26 -6.50
CA ILE A 96 13.96 -8.36 -6.92
C ILE A 96 14.49 -9.10 -5.69
N ASP A 97 14.93 -8.38 -4.64
CA ASP A 97 15.40 -8.98 -3.39
C ASP A 97 14.26 -9.69 -2.63
N MET A 98 13.03 -9.17 -2.63
CA MET A 98 11.87 -9.86 -2.07
C MET A 98 11.52 -11.12 -2.87
N GLU A 99 11.53 -11.06 -4.20
CA GLU A 99 11.30 -12.23 -5.06
C GLU A 99 12.38 -13.30 -4.86
N ASN A 100 13.65 -12.90 -4.82
CA ASN A 100 14.78 -13.80 -4.57
C ASN A 100 14.74 -14.42 -3.16
N LYS A 101 14.29 -13.68 -2.14
CA LYS A 101 14.08 -14.21 -0.78
C LYS A 101 12.90 -15.16 -0.68
N LEU A 102 11.91 -15.01 -1.55
CA LEU A 102 10.73 -15.86 -1.63
C LEU A 102 10.93 -17.07 -2.57
N GLY A 103 11.88 -16.98 -3.50
CA GLY A 103 12.25 -17.99 -4.48
C GLY A 103 13.11 -19.12 -3.92
N GLY A 104 12.48 -20.03 -3.16
CA GLY A 104 13.02 -21.37 -2.96
C GLY A 104 12.90 -22.24 -4.23
N CYS A 105 13.53 -23.41 -4.23
CA CYS A 105 13.62 -24.39 -5.33
C CYS A 105 12.28 -24.87 -5.95
N ASP A 106 11.13 -24.42 -5.44
CA ASP A 106 9.79 -24.88 -5.84
C ASP A 106 9.07 -23.98 -6.85
N VAL A 107 9.67 -22.84 -7.24
CA VAL A 107 9.11 -21.95 -8.30
C VAL A 107 8.98 -22.68 -9.63
N ALA A 108 9.92 -23.58 -9.96
CA ALA A 108 9.87 -24.41 -11.17
C ALA A 108 8.73 -25.44 -11.19
N ARG A 109 8.00 -25.61 -10.08
CA ARG A 109 6.91 -26.61 -9.92
C ARG A 109 5.51 -26.00 -9.86
N GLY A 110 5.36 -24.69 -10.10
CA GLY A 110 4.06 -24.02 -10.05
C GLY A 110 3.46 -23.95 -8.63
N VAL A 111 4.30 -24.02 -7.60
CA VAL A 111 3.86 -23.95 -6.19
C VAL A 111 3.68 -22.48 -5.79
N GLU A 112 2.47 -22.18 -5.31
CA GLU A 112 1.94 -20.86 -4.98
C GLU A 112 2.91 -20.00 -4.15
N VAL A 113 3.05 -18.73 -4.56
CA VAL A 113 3.63 -17.68 -3.74
C VAL A 113 2.76 -17.52 -2.51
N SER A 114 3.12 -18.19 -1.40
CA SER A 114 2.49 -17.91 -0.11
C SER A 114 2.83 -16.45 0.23
N PHE A 115 1.86 -15.55 0.04
CA PHE A 115 1.95 -14.16 0.47
C PHE A 115 2.31 -14.16 1.96
N LYS A 116 3.56 -13.82 2.27
CA LYS A 116 4.06 -13.60 3.63
C LYS A 116 4.25 -12.09 3.81
N PRO A 117 3.17 -11.30 3.90
CA PRO A 117 3.30 -9.89 4.11
C PRO A 117 4.00 -9.67 5.44
N ASP A 118 4.90 -8.69 5.48
CA ASP A 118 5.36 -8.18 6.76
C ASP A 118 4.22 -7.37 7.38
N VAL A 119 3.36 -8.08 8.11
CA VAL A 119 2.13 -7.53 8.71
C VAL A 119 2.43 -6.29 9.54
N PHE A 120 3.55 -6.28 10.27
CA PHE A 120 3.93 -5.11 11.07
C PHE A 120 4.37 -3.95 10.21
N ARG A 121 5.08 -4.18 9.11
CA ARG A 121 5.41 -3.14 8.14
C ARG A 121 4.17 -2.58 7.45
N SER A 122 3.21 -3.41 7.07
CA SER A 122 1.95 -2.95 6.46
C SER A 122 1.14 -2.11 7.46
N ILE A 123 1.01 -2.54 8.73
CA ILE A 123 0.33 -1.75 9.78
C ILE A 123 1.06 -0.43 10.03
N ARG A 124 2.40 -0.42 10.06
CA ARG A 124 3.17 0.82 10.22
C ARG A 124 2.92 1.76 9.05
N THR A 125 2.94 1.24 7.82
CA THR A 125 2.71 2.02 6.60
C THR A 125 1.32 2.62 6.61
N SER A 126 0.28 1.84 6.95
CA SER A 126 -1.10 2.36 7.03
C SER A 126 -1.28 3.43 8.12
N LEU A 127 -0.52 3.34 9.22
CA LEU A 127 -0.55 4.36 10.28
C LEU A 127 0.21 5.65 9.92
N THR A 128 1.24 5.57 9.08
CA THR A 128 2.04 6.73 8.66
C THR A 128 1.61 7.37 7.35
N ARG A 129 1.04 6.56 6.47
CA ARG A 129 0.64 6.89 5.10
C ARG A 129 -0.70 6.23 4.80
N PRO A 130 -1.78 6.66 5.48
CA PRO A 130 -3.11 6.10 5.26
C PRO A 130 -3.60 6.34 3.81
N ASP A 131 -3.08 7.36 3.13
CA ASP A 131 -3.25 7.64 1.70
C ASP A 131 -2.94 6.43 0.81
N VAL A 132 -1.88 5.67 1.14
CA VAL A 132 -1.45 4.49 0.37
C VAL A 132 -2.46 3.34 0.44
N TYR A 133 -3.35 3.38 1.42
CA TYR A 133 -4.44 2.43 1.62
C TYR A 133 -5.83 3.07 1.43
N MET A 134 -5.89 4.27 0.84
CA MET A 134 -7.12 5.02 0.61
C MET A 134 -7.95 5.22 1.88
N CYS A 135 -7.27 5.35 3.02
CA CYS A 135 -7.88 5.60 4.31
C CYS A 135 -7.71 7.07 4.66
N GLU A 136 -8.75 7.65 5.27
CA GLU A 136 -8.61 8.94 5.93
C GLU A 136 -7.75 8.83 7.20
N GLU A 137 -7.19 9.95 7.62
CA GLU A 137 -6.55 10.01 8.94
C GLU A 137 -7.57 9.69 10.03
N SER A 138 -7.14 8.93 11.03
CA SER A 138 -7.96 8.52 12.17
C SER A 138 -7.27 8.84 13.48
N MET A 139 -7.97 8.68 14.60
CA MET A 139 -7.37 8.80 15.93
C MET A 139 -6.13 7.89 16.09
N SER A 140 -6.13 6.70 15.49
CA SER A 140 -4.95 5.82 15.47
C SER A 140 -3.76 6.43 14.75
N THR A 141 -3.96 7.05 13.59
CA THR A 141 -2.87 7.66 12.82
C THR A 141 -2.33 8.88 13.57
N ALA A 142 -3.21 9.70 14.15
CA ALA A 142 -2.84 10.87 14.95
C ALA A 142 -2.02 10.49 16.19
N ILE A 143 -2.47 9.49 16.97
CA ILE A 143 -1.72 8.97 18.11
C ILE A 143 -0.36 8.43 17.66
N TYR A 144 -0.35 7.59 16.62
CA TYR A 144 0.87 6.95 16.15
C TYR A 144 1.89 7.97 15.61
N ALA A 145 1.43 9.05 14.96
CA ALA A 145 2.25 10.15 14.47
C ALA A 145 3.05 10.83 15.59
N LYS A 146 2.43 11.06 16.76
CA LYS A 146 3.10 11.68 17.91
C LYS A 146 4.17 10.79 18.56
N LEU A 147 4.04 9.47 18.45
CA LEU A 147 4.91 8.50 19.14
C LEU A 147 6.30 8.29 18.50
N SER A 148 6.82 9.28 17.76
CA SER A 148 8.23 9.32 17.35
C SER A 148 9.18 9.35 18.56
N LYS A 149 8.69 9.79 19.72
CA LYS A 149 9.34 9.71 21.04
C LYS A 149 8.39 9.05 22.05
N ARG A 150 8.92 8.78 23.25
CA ARG A 150 8.14 8.21 24.36
C ARG A 150 7.45 9.30 25.16
N TYR A 151 6.17 9.12 25.45
CA TYR A 151 5.37 10.07 26.22
C TYR A 151 4.55 9.39 27.30
N LYS A 152 4.28 10.10 28.40
CA LYS A 152 3.26 9.68 29.35
C LYS A 152 1.88 9.82 28.74
N TYR A 153 0.92 9.06 29.26
CA TYR A 153 -0.48 9.08 28.81
C TYR A 153 -1.04 10.50 28.73
N GLU A 154 -0.93 11.29 29.81
CA GLU A 154 -1.48 12.65 29.88
C GLU A 154 -0.87 13.60 28.85
N ASP A 155 0.46 13.54 28.67
CA ASP A 155 1.16 14.38 27.70
C ASP A 155 0.76 14.00 26.27
N LEU A 156 0.66 12.70 25.97
CA LEU A 156 0.23 12.20 24.67
C LEU A 156 -1.21 12.61 24.36
N LYS A 157 -2.12 12.43 25.32
CA LYS A 157 -3.53 12.79 25.20
C LYS A 157 -3.69 14.28 24.93
N ARG A 158 -2.98 15.14 25.68
CA ARG A 158 -2.97 16.59 25.46
C ARG A 158 -2.49 16.95 24.05
N MET A 159 -1.35 16.42 23.61
CA MET A 159 -0.80 16.72 22.29
C MET A 159 -1.72 16.32 21.14
N VAL A 160 -2.39 15.17 21.25
CA VAL A 160 -3.35 14.71 20.22
C VAL A 160 -4.63 15.56 20.27
N LYS A 161 -5.09 15.93 21.47
CA LYS A 161 -6.25 16.80 21.66
C LYS A 161 -6.03 18.20 21.08
N ASP A 162 -4.84 18.77 21.27
CA ASP A 162 -4.48 20.08 20.73
C ASP A 162 -4.53 20.07 19.19
N ASP A 163 -4.00 19.02 18.54
CA ASP A 163 -4.12 18.85 17.10
C ASP A 163 -5.58 18.68 16.65
N TYR A 164 -6.36 17.88 17.38
CA TYR A 164 -7.79 17.64 17.12
C TYR A 164 -8.67 18.88 17.31
N ALA A 165 -8.33 19.78 18.23
CA ALA A 165 -9.06 21.03 18.43
C ALA A 165 -8.77 22.06 17.31
N ASN A 166 -7.59 21.97 16.70
CA ASN A 166 -7.16 22.86 15.62
C ASN A 166 -7.60 22.35 14.23
N ALA A 167 -7.70 21.04 14.03
CA ALA A 167 -8.28 20.43 12.85
C ALA A 167 -9.82 20.36 13.02
N ARG A 168 -10.60 20.81 12.03
CA ARG A 168 -12.07 20.97 12.11
C ARG A 168 -12.88 19.65 12.19
N PHE A 169 -12.44 18.65 12.96
CA PHE A 169 -13.14 17.40 13.15
C PHE A 169 -14.23 17.54 14.25
N MET A 170 -15.39 16.94 13.99
CA MET A 170 -16.61 17.01 14.81
C MET A 170 -16.44 16.56 16.28
N ASN A 171 -17.28 17.13 17.15
CA ASN A 171 -17.64 16.73 18.53
C ASN A 171 -16.51 16.29 19.48
N ILE A 172 -15.96 17.27 20.21
CA ILE A 172 -15.04 17.12 21.35
C ILE A 172 -15.62 16.25 22.48
N LEU A 173 -16.95 16.05 22.51
CA LEU A 173 -17.67 15.38 23.61
C LEU A 173 -17.25 13.91 23.82
N ASP A 174 -16.75 13.22 22.79
CA ASP A 174 -16.35 11.80 22.88
C ASP A 174 -14.84 11.57 22.70
N PHE A 175 -14.02 12.63 22.68
CA PHE A 175 -12.58 12.52 22.39
C PHE A 175 -11.85 11.60 23.36
N ASP A 176 -12.16 11.72 24.65
CA ASP A 176 -11.42 11.01 25.70
C ASP A 176 -11.61 9.49 25.60
N ASP A 177 -12.84 9.05 25.36
CA ASP A 177 -13.17 7.63 25.18
C ASP A 177 -12.61 7.09 23.84
N ASP A 178 -12.68 7.90 22.79
CA ASP A 178 -12.14 7.54 21.48
C ASP A 178 -10.61 7.39 21.50
N PHE A 179 -9.92 8.36 22.10
CA PHE A 179 -8.47 8.30 22.31
C PHE A 179 -8.07 7.03 23.07
N ASP A 180 -8.76 6.72 24.16
CA ASP A 180 -8.48 5.53 24.97
C ASP A 180 -8.66 4.23 24.20
N ARG A 181 -9.76 4.13 23.45
CA ARG A 181 -10.07 2.98 22.61
C ARG A 181 -8.97 2.77 21.56
N HIS A 182 -8.58 3.83 20.86
CA HIS A 182 -7.56 3.76 19.81
C HIS A 182 -6.16 3.48 20.38
N LEU A 183 -5.77 4.11 21.49
CA LEU A 183 -4.50 3.82 22.16
C LEU A 183 -4.41 2.35 22.61
N LYS A 184 -5.49 1.82 23.21
CA LYS A 184 -5.57 0.40 23.61
C LYS A 184 -5.45 -0.52 22.40
N SER A 185 -6.11 -0.20 21.30
CA SER A 185 -6.02 -0.97 20.04
C SER A 185 -4.59 -1.00 19.50
N LEU A 186 -3.88 0.14 19.48
CA LEU A 186 -2.49 0.23 19.04
C LEU A 186 -1.51 -0.56 19.93
N VAL A 187 -1.77 -0.58 21.24
CA VAL A 187 -1.00 -1.40 22.20
C VAL A 187 -1.28 -2.90 21.98
N PHE A 188 -2.56 -3.25 21.81
CA PHE A 188 -2.99 -4.63 21.55
C PHE A 188 -2.41 -5.18 20.24
N ALA A 189 -2.44 -4.39 19.17
CA ALA A 189 -1.84 -4.73 17.88
C ALA A 189 -0.29 -4.81 17.94
N GLY A 190 0.33 -4.42 19.04
CA GLY A 190 1.77 -4.55 19.27
C GLY A 190 2.62 -3.50 18.55
N VAL A 191 2.01 -2.51 17.90
CA VAL A 191 2.71 -1.39 17.23
C VAL A 191 3.09 -0.26 18.17
N VAL A 192 2.43 -0.17 19.33
CA VAL A 192 2.79 0.71 20.45
C VAL A 192 3.14 -0.14 21.66
N LYS A 193 4.18 0.24 22.40
CA LYS A 193 4.65 -0.44 23.61
C LYS A 193 4.73 0.52 24.78
N ILE A 194 4.57 -0.03 25.98
CA ILE A 194 4.67 0.69 27.25
C ILE A 194 6.05 0.40 27.85
N TYR A 195 6.85 1.46 28.04
CA TYR A 195 8.20 1.42 28.63
C TYR A 195 8.21 2.30 29.87
N GLY A 196 8.26 1.69 31.06
CA GLY A 196 8.31 2.45 32.33
C GLY A 196 7.15 3.44 32.50
N GLY A 197 5.93 3.05 32.08
CA GLY A 197 4.74 3.91 32.11
C GLY A 197 4.64 4.95 30.99
N MET A 198 5.54 4.91 30.01
CA MET A 198 5.51 5.77 28.82
C MET A 198 5.17 4.96 27.56
N PHE A 199 4.38 5.53 26.67
CA PHE A 199 4.01 4.95 25.38
C PHE A 199 5.02 5.35 24.32
N GLY A 200 5.42 4.43 23.47
CA GLY A 200 6.28 4.69 22.31
C GLY A 200 6.03 3.69 21.18
N ARG A 201 6.43 4.05 19.96
CA ARG A 201 6.42 3.11 18.84
C ARG A 201 7.26 1.88 19.17
N TRP A 202 6.80 0.72 18.71
CA TRP A 202 7.62 -0.48 18.71
C TRP A 202 8.61 -0.39 17.55
N SER A 203 9.86 -0.02 17.85
CA SER A 203 11.00 -0.19 16.96
C SER A 203 11.61 -1.57 17.23
N GLN A 204 11.67 -2.43 16.21
CA GLN A 204 12.57 -3.58 16.21
C GLN A 204 14.00 -3.08 16.05
#